data_AF-A0A060SL80-F1
#
_entry.id   AF-A0A060SL80-F1
#
_cell.length_a   1.000
_cell.length_b   1.000
_cell.length_c   1.000
_cell.angle_alpha   90.00
_cell.angle_beta   90.00
_cell.angle_gamma   90.00
#
_symmetry.space_group_name_H-M   'P 1'
#
loop_
_entity.id
_entity.type
_entity.pdbx_description
1 polymer ?
#
loop_
_entity_poly.entity_id
_entity_poly.type
_entity_poly.pdbx_seq_one_letter_code
_entity_poly.pdbx_strand_id
1 'polypeptide(L)'
;MSSDYEISDDEHEYYEYDDEDEEMVDAEDGSASEIEVDGFGNDFKVGVRQERKIYEVDYSALSQPEVERIMQADVDHISSIFGVEPPVAAILLRHMNWNKEKLIEKYMDNASAVAVAAGVELPPREPTPPPSKSSSSRGSMAGPQRTTRRLSADKGSDSKGKRASPPIDAEPFVCPICFDDSQTEFLSLLCDHKFCAGCWKEYITSKVRTEAECMITCMAEGCNIAAPDPFVEKALADDRETWSRYQELLVRQFVACIPHLKFCPYPSCTYTVSCPAAATKSSLTQIVPIVTCGASSAHVFCFGCPIDADHRPVVCAVARMWLQKCEDDSETANWIKSNTKECSKCQSTIEKNGGCNHMTCKKCKYEFCWVCMGPWSEHGTSWYSCNRYDEKASIEARDAQTRSRASLERYLHYYNRWANHEQSAKLSMELHAKTEKKMEEMQITSALTWIQVQFMKKAVDVVFRCRMTLKWTYAMAYYLAPGNQKELFEDNQRDLERAVEELSELIEAPIDPETIMSLRQKVTDKTVYVQKRNEIMLEDTAKGYLEGRWRWNTHVEGFDTD
;
A
#
# COMPACT_ATOMS: atom_id res chain seq x y z
N MET A 1 30.77 70.83 -43.50
CA MET A 1 31.96 71.39 -44.17
C MET A 1 33.13 70.49 -43.84
N SER A 2 33.70 69.85 -44.87
CA SER A 2 35.07 69.28 -45.01
C SER A 2 35.60 68.31 -43.95
N SER A 3 36.37 67.26 -44.23
CA SER A 3 36.92 66.55 -45.41
C SER A 3 37.87 65.50 -44.78
N ASP A 4 37.74 64.19 -45.01
CA ASP A 4 38.39 63.35 -46.04
C ASP A 4 39.92 63.14 -45.97
N TYR A 5 40.30 61.90 -46.39
CA TYR A 5 41.59 61.32 -46.85
C TYR A 5 42.43 60.50 -45.84
N GLU A 6 42.93 59.27 -46.11
CA GLU A 6 43.35 58.53 -47.34
C GLU A 6 43.06 57.00 -47.17
N ILE A 7 42.49 56.17 -48.07
CA ILE A 7 42.85 55.56 -49.40
C ILE A 7 44.09 54.62 -49.45
N SER A 8 43.81 53.34 -49.81
CA SER A 8 44.50 52.40 -50.75
C SER A 8 44.23 50.96 -50.26
N ASP A 9 43.34 50.13 -50.81
CA ASP A 9 43.13 49.55 -52.16
C ASP A 9 44.20 48.52 -52.60
N ASP A 10 43.71 47.48 -53.29
CA ASP A 10 44.37 46.32 -53.95
C ASP A 10 44.67 45.07 -53.09
N GLU A 11 44.43 43.81 -53.51
CA GLU A 11 43.79 43.23 -54.69
C GLU A 11 43.56 41.72 -54.42
N HIS A 12 42.64 41.15 -55.19
CA HIS A 12 42.14 39.77 -55.26
C HIS A 12 43.23 38.74 -55.62
N GLU A 13 43.21 37.52 -55.05
CA GLU A 13 43.53 36.32 -55.87
C GLU A 13 42.91 35.02 -55.33
N TYR A 14 42.14 34.41 -56.22
CA TYR A 14 41.51 33.09 -56.19
C TYR A 14 42.56 32.04 -56.55
N TYR A 15 42.54 30.87 -55.92
CA TYR A 15 43.07 29.64 -56.53
C TYR A 15 42.07 28.49 -56.37
N GLU A 16 41.75 27.91 -57.53
CA GLU A 16 40.79 26.86 -57.86
C GLU A 16 41.57 25.55 -58.17
N TYR A 17 40.81 24.45 -58.31
CA TYR A 17 41.12 23.11 -58.86
C TYR A 17 41.49 22.03 -57.83
N ASP A 18 40.95 20.80 -57.87
CA ASP A 18 40.26 20.09 -58.96
C ASP A 18 39.30 18.99 -58.45
N ASP A 19 38.29 18.72 -59.28
CA ASP A 19 37.30 17.63 -59.25
C ASP A 19 37.90 16.23 -59.46
N GLU A 20 37.33 15.22 -58.80
CA GLU A 20 37.13 13.89 -59.40
C GLU A 20 35.69 13.43 -59.13
N ASP A 21 34.96 13.26 -60.23
CA ASP A 21 33.59 12.79 -60.40
C ASP A 21 33.43 11.26 -60.23
N GLU A 22 32.16 10.83 -60.27
CA GLU A 22 31.56 9.47 -60.35
C GLU A 22 31.02 8.93 -59.00
N GLU A 23 29.73 8.62 -58.80
CA GLU A 23 28.67 8.20 -59.72
C GLU A 23 27.28 8.39 -59.08
N MET A 24 26.28 8.73 -59.90
CA MET A 24 24.87 8.92 -59.55
C MET A 24 24.14 7.58 -59.32
N VAL A 25 23.42 7.45 -58.20
CA VAL A 25 22.27 6.54 -58.09
C VAL A 25 21.08 7.25 -57.45
N ASP A 26 20.14 7.61 -58.32
CA ASP A 26 18.76 7.95 -57.97
C ASP A 26 18.08 6.76 -57.29
N ALA A 27 17.46 7.00 -56.14
CA ALA A 27 16.37 6.19 -55.64
C ALA A 27 15.36 7.10 -54.93
N GLU A 28 14.53 7.76 -55.74
CA GLU A 28 13.17 8.08 -55.34
C GLU A 28 12.42 6.77 -55.02
N ASP A 29 12.04 6.57 -53.76
CA ASP A 29 10.81 5.85 -53.45
C ASP A 29 10.14 6.51 -52.25
N GLY A 30 9.09 7.26 -52.57
CA GLY A 30 8.17 7.81 -51.59
C GLY A 30 7.26 6.70 -51.07
N SER A 31 7.36 6.42 -49.78
CA SER A 31 6.24 5.82 -49.04
C SER A 31 5.82 6.78 -47.93
N ALA A 32 4.97 7.73 -48.30
CA ALA A 32 4.01 8.29 -47.36
C ALA A 32 3.12 7.11 -46.94
N SER A 33 3.33 6.58 -45.73
CA SER A 33 2.40 5.61 -45.17
C SER A 33 1.06 6.31 -44.94
N GLU A 34 0.16 6.17 -45.90
CA GLU A 34 -1.26 6.44 -45.75
C GLU A 34 -1.74 5.71 -44.49
N ILE A 35 -2.20 6.47 -43.50
CA ILE A 35 -2.90 5.92 -42.34
C ILE A 35 -4.26 5.47 -42.86
N GLU A 36 -4.38 4.18 -43.15
CA GLU A 36 -5.67 3.55 -43.40
C GLU A 36 -6.51 3.68 -42.13
N VAL A 37 -7.57 4.49 -42.24
CA VAL A 37 -8.65 4.57 -41.27
C VAL A 37 -9.48 3.30 -41.44
N ASP A 38 -9.10 2.23 -40.76
CA ASP A 38 -9.88 1.00 -40.81
C ASP A 38 -11.17 1.14 -40.00
N GLY A 39 -12.25 1.17 -40.77
CA GLY A 39 -13.61 1.12 -40.30
C GLY A 39 -13.89 -0.17 -39.51
N PHE A 40 -14.73 -0.02 -38.50
CA PHE A 40 -15.34 -1.11 -37.75
C PHE A 40 -15.98 -2.15 -38.70
N GLY A 41 -15.46 -3.38 -38.71
CA GLY A 41 -16.10 -4.51 -39.38
C GLY A 41 -15.35 -5.84 -39.26
N ASN A 42 -15.83 -6.70 -38.35
CA ASN A 42 -15.66 -8.16 -38.26
C ASN A 42 -14.28 -8.80 -38.02
N ASP A 43 -14.12 -9.27 -36.78
CA ASP A 43 -13.65 -10.62 -36.37
C ASP A 43 -12.36 -11.17 -37.02
N PHE A 44 -11.21 -10.63 -36.60
CA PHE A 44 -9.93 -11.35 -36.63
C PHE A 44 -9.13 -11.02 -35.38
N LYS A 45 -9.07 -11.96 -34.42
CA LYS A 45 -8.25 -11.84 -33.20
C LYS A 45 -6.76 -11.98 -33.55
N VAL A 46 -6.12 -10.89 -33.95
CA VAL A 46 -4.67 -10.75 -33.77
C VAL A 46 -4.45 -10.12 -32.41
N GLY A 47 -3.93 -10.92 -31.48
CA GLY A 47 -3.54 -10.43 -30.16
C GLY A 47 -2.37 -9.47 -30.30
N VAL A 48 -2.65 -8.17 -30.37
CA VAL A 48 -1.65 -7.14 -30.10
C VAL A 48 -1.26 -7.31 -28.64
N ARG A 49 -0.12 -7.96 -28.38
CA ARG A 49 0.55 -7.88 -27.08
C ARG A 49 0.89 -6.41 -26.88
N GLN A 50 0.13 -5.70 -26.06
CA GLN A 50 0.55 -4.39 -25.58
C GLN A 50 1.92 -4.58 -24.90
N GLU A 51 2.94 -3.90 -25.41
CA GLU A 51 4.24 -3.88 -24.76
C GLU A 51 4.05 -3.30 -23.37
N ARG A 52 4.57 -4.03 -22.38
CA ARG A 52 4.44 -3.67 -20.98
C ARG A 52 5.21 -2.39 -20.72
N LYS A 53 4.61 -1.46 -19.97
CA LYS A 53 5.26 -0.19 -19.65
C LYS A 53 6.26 -0.37 -18.52
N ILE A 54 7.34 0.42 -18.56
CA ILE A 54 8.47 0.31 -17.62
C ILE A 54 8.05 0.55 -16.16
N TYR A 55 7.00 1.34 -15.95
CA TYR A 55 6.47 1.68 -14.63
C TYR A 55 5.44 0.67 -14.08
N GLU A 56 5.18 -0.44 -14.77
CA GLU A 56 4.25 -1.49 -14.36
C GLU A 56 4.98 -2.68 -13.73
N VAL A 57 4.44 -3.23 -12.64
CA VAL A 57 5.02 -4.35 -11.88
C VAL A 57 4.30 -5.66 -12.13
N ASP A 58 5.03 -6.77 -11.97
CA ASP A 58 4.42 -8.11 -11.93
C ASP A 58 3.81 -8.35 -10.56
N TYR A 59 2.54 -8.73 -10.57
CA TYR A 59 1.84 -9.14 -9.37
C TYR A 59 0.72 -10.12 -9.67
N SER A 60 0.32 -10.88 -8.66
CA SER A 60 -0.82 -11.79 -8.72
C SER A 60 -1.75 -11.53 -7.54
N ALA A 61 -3.06 -11.46 -7.80
CA ALA A 61 -4.07 -11.45 -6.77
C ALA A 61 -4.33 -12.87 -6.26
N LEU A 62 -4.41 -13.02 -4.95
CA LEU A 62 -4.66 -14.27 -4.24
C LEU A 62 -5.90 -14.08 -3.36
N SER A 63 -6.88 -14.95 -3.54
CA SER A 63 -7.99 -15.12 -2.62
C SER A 63 -7.53 -15.73 -1.29
N GLN A 64 -8.30 -15.54 -0.22
CA GLN A 64 -7.97 -16.11 1.08
C GLN A 64 -7.74 -17.64 1.04
N PRO A 65 -8.57 -18.47 0.36
CA PRO A 65 -8.33 -19.91 0.25
C PRO A 65 -7.06 -20.28 -0.54
N GLU A 66 -6.56 -19.40 -1.41
CA GLU A 66 -5.27 -19.60 -2.08
C GLU A 66 -4.12 -19.39 -1.11
N VAL A 67 -4.19 -18.36 -0.27
CA VAL A 67 -3.18 -18.11 0.78
C VAL A 67 -3.16 -19.25 1.79
N GLU A 68 -4.33 -19.71 2.24
CA GLU A 68 -4.46 -20.85 3.16
C GLU A 68 -3.86 -22.14 2.56
N ARG A 69 -4.02 -22.38 1.26
CA ARG A 69 -3.37 -23.51 0.57
C ARG A 69 -1.84 -23.39 0.55
N ILE A 70 -1.30 -22.18 0.38
CA ILE A 70 0.15 -21.94 0.46
C ILE A 70 0.64 -22.21 1.89
N MET A 71 -0.07 -21.73 2.90
CA MET A 71 0.24 -22.00 4.31
C MET A 71 0.24 -23.51 4.60
N GLN A 72 -0.78 -24.23 4.14
CA GLN A 72 -0.87 -25.67 4.35
C GLN A 72 0.25 -26.42 3.64
N ALA A 73 0.61 -26.03 2.41
CA ALA A 73 1.73 -26.64 1.69
C ALA A 73 3.07 -26.43 2.42
N ASP A 74 3.27 -25.28 3.04
CA ASP A 74 4.46 -25.00 3.86
C ASP A 74 4.48 -25.84 5.14
N VAL A 75 3.33 -25.99 5.80
CA VAL A 75 3.16 -26.89 6.96
C VAL A 75 3.44 -28.34 6.59
N ASP A 76 2.89 -28.82 5.48
CA ASP A 76 3.08 -30.21 5.00
C ASP A 76 4.54 -30.48 4.64
N HIS A 77 5.22 -29.51 4.03
CA HIS A 77 6.64 -29.61 3.70
C HIS A 77 7.50 -29.75 4.96
N ILE A 78 7.29 -28.89 5.96
CA ILE A 78 8.03 -28.95 7.23
C ILE A 78 7.69 -30.22 8.02
N SER A 79 6.41 -30.60 8.07
CA SER A 79 5.92 -31.84 8.66
C SER A 79 6.65 -33.06 8.06
N SER A 80 6.78 -33.11 6.72
CA SER A 80 7.48 -34.19 6.03
C SER A 80 9.00 -34.22 6.29
N ILE A 81 9.66 -33.06 6.44
CA ILE A 81 11.11 -33.01 6.69
C ILE A 81 11.44 -33.40 8.13
N PHE A 82 10.70 -32.87 9.10
CA PHE A 82 10.99 -33.10 10.52
C PHE A 82 10.34 -34.37 11.08
N GLY A 83 9.34 -34.94 10.38
CA GLY A 83 8.59 -36.11 10.86
C GLY A 83 7.69 -35.81 12.06
N VAL A 84 7.20 -34.57 12.17
CA VAL A 84 6.32 -34.09 13.25
C VAL A 84 4.88 -33.97 12.75
N GLU A 85 3.90 -33.94 13.66
CA GLU A 85 2.51 -33.74 13.25
C GLU A 85 2.27 -32.33 12.65
N PRO A 86 1.33 -32.15 11.70
CA PRO A 86 1.05 -30.85 11.09
C PRO A 86 0.78 -29.70 12.08
N PRO A 87 0.01 -29.88 13.18
CA PRO A 87 -0.18 -28.82 14.17
C PRO A 87 1.13 -28.37 14.85
N VAL A 88 2.07 -29.31 15.04
CA VAL A 88 3.40 -29.00 15.58
C VAL A 88 4.23 -28.21 14.57
N ALA A 89 4.23 -28.64 13.30
CA ALA A 89 4.92 -27.94 12.22
C ALA A 89 4.39 -26.49 12.06
N ALA A 90 3.08 -26.27 12.20
CA ALA A 90 2.48 -24.94 12.16
C ALA A 90 2.98 -24.03 13.29
N ILE A 91 3.10 -24.53 14.52
CA ILE A 91 3.65 -23.76 15.66
C ILE A 91 5.12 -23.41 15.42
N LEU A 92 5.93 -24.36 14.95
CA LEU A 92 7.34 -24.15 14.64
C LEU A 92 7.53 -23.07 13.55
N LEU A 93 6.70 -23.11 12.51
CA LEU A 93 6.69 -22.10 11.45
C LEU A 93 6.31 -20.71 11.98
N ARG A 94 5.29 -20.61 12.83
CA ARG A 94 4.89 -19.33 13.44
C ARG A 94 6.00 -18.76 14.32
N HIS A 95 6.64 -19.58 15.15
CA HIS A 95 7.76 -19.15 15.99
C HIS A 95 8.94 -18.60 15.16
N MET A 96 9.15 -19.13 13.95
CA MET A 96 10.20 -18.69 13.03
C MET A 96 9.72 -17.67 11.98
N ASN A 97 8.56 -17.02 12.20
CA ASN A 97 7.96 -16.06 11.28
C ASN A 97 7.89 -16.59 9.83
N TRP A 98 7.50 -17.85 9.67
CA TRP A 98 7.34 -18.55 8.38
C TRP A 98 8.61 -18.59 7.50
N ASN A 99 9.79 -18.36 8.08
CA ASN A 99 11.06 -18.55 7.37
C ASN A 99 11.46 -20.04 7.39
N LYS A 100 11.07 -20.77 6.34
CA LYS A 100 11.31 -22.21 6.18
C LYS A 100 12.79 -22.57 6.24
N GLU A 101 13.64 -21.85 5.51
CA GLU A 101 15.07 -22.15 5.39
C GLU A 101 15.76 -22.03 6.76
N LYS A 102 15.53 -20.92 7.45
CA LYS A 102 16.09 -20.67 8.79
C LYS A 102 15.54 -21.63 9.84
N LEU A 103 14.29 -22.06 9.71
CA LEU A 103 13.71 -23.09 10.58
C LEU A 103 14.40 -24.43 10.36
N ILE A 104 14.59 -24.86 9.11
CA ILE A 104 15.28 -26.11 8.76
C ILE A 104 16.70 -26.12 9.31
N GLU A 105 17.47 -25.06 9.06
CA GLU A 105 18.85 -24.93 9.57
C GLU A 105 18.92 -25.10 11.09
N LYS A 106 18.16 -24.29 11.84
CA LYS A 106 18.19 -24.32 13.31
C LYS A 106 17.64 -25.63 13.90
N TYR A 107 16.63 -26.22 13.28
CA TYR A 107 16.06 -27.47 13.75
C TYR A 107 17.02 -28.63 13.55
N MET A 108 17.77 -28.64 12.44
CA MET A 108 18.83 -29.62 12.20
C MET A 108 20.02 -29.46 13.15
N ASP A 109 20.32 -28.23 13.59
CA ASP A 109 21.35 -27.98 14.61
C ASP A 109 20.94 -28.49 16.00
N ASN A 110 19.72 -28.16 16.45
CA ASN A 110 19.21 -28.59 17.75
C ASN A 110 17.67 -28.60 17.81
N ALA A 111 17.08 -29.73 17.42
CA ALA A 111 15.64 -29.93 17.40
C ALA A 111 14.95 -29.65 18.74
N SER A 112 15.50 -30.15 19.86
CA SER A 112 14.87 -30.00 21.18
C SER A 112 14.91 -28.54 21.67
N ALA A 113 16.01 -27.82 21.45
CA ALA A 113 16.07 -26.41 21.81
C ALA A 113 15.03 -25.57 21.03
N VAL A 114 14.84 -25.85 19.74
CA VAL A 114 13.83 -25.17 18.92
C VAL A 114 12.42 -25.55 19.36
N ALA A 115 12.16 -26.83 19.64
CA ALA A 115 10.85 -27.31 20.08
C ALA A 115 10.44 -26.76 21.45
N VAL A 116 11.38 -26.66 22.40
CA VAL A 116 11.14 -26.04 23.71
C VAL A 116 10.91 -24.54 23.58
N ALA A 117 11.73 -23.84 22.76
CA ALA A 117 11.56 -22.40 22.53
C ALA A 117 10.21 -22.06 21.87
N ALA A 118 9.75 -22.90 20.93
CA ALA A 118 8.46 -22.75 20.27
C ALA A 118 7.26 -23.18 21.15
N GLY A 119 7.49 -23.70 22.35
CA GLY A 119 6.42 -24.14 23.25
C GLY A 119 5.75 -25.47 22.84
N VAL A 120 6.45 -26.30 22.06
CA VAL A 120 5.97 -27.61 21.59
C VAL A 120 6.43 -28.73 22.53
N GLU A 121 7.63 -28.61 23.09
CA GLU A 121 8.18 -29.56 24.07
C GLU A 121 8.34 -28.92 25.45
N LEU A 122 8.24 -29.73 26.50
CA LEU A 122 8.60 -29.32 27.85
C LEU A 122 10.13 -29.30 28.00
N PRO A 123 10.70 -28.32 28.71
CA PRO A 123 12.12 -28.34 29.03
C PRO A 123 12.48 -29.61 29.81
N PRO A 124 13.69 -30.17 29.62
CA PRO A 124 14.14 -31.33 30.38
C PRO A 124 14.08 -31.05 31.88
N ARG A 125 13.44 -31.94 32.65
CA ARG A 125 13.42 -31.81 34.12
C ARG A 125 14.85 -32.02 34.66
N GLU A 126 15.38 -31.04 35.39
CA GLU A 126 16.63 -31.25 36.14
C GLU A 126 16.43 -32.38 37.18
N PRO A 127 17.34 -33.36 37.28
CA PRO A 127 17.23 -34.40 38.29
C PRO A 127 17.40 -33.79 39.68
N THR A 128 16.34 -33.81 40.48
CA THR A 128 16.40 -33.42 41.89
C THR A 128 17.31 -34.38 42.65
N PRO A 129 18.32 -33.89 43.41
CA PRO A 129 19.12 -34.76 44.24
C PRO A 129 18.24 -35.38 45.35
N PRO A 130 18.45 -36.65 45.72
CA PRO A 130 17.64 -37.32 46.74
C PRO A 130 17.81 -36.63 48.10
N PRO A 131 16.76 -36.59 48.95
CA PRO A 131 16.83 -35.91 50.23
C PRO A 131 17.87 -36.57 51.13
N SER A 132 18.90 -35.80 51.51
CA SER A 132 19.91 -36.18 52.48
C SER A 132 19.27 -36.40 53.86
N LYS A 133 19.37 -37.62 54.39
CA LYS A 133 19.04 -37.91 55.79
C LYS A 133 20.06 -37.21 56.69
N SER A 134 19.67 -36.09 57.31
CA SER A 134 20.45 -35.49 58.39
C SER A 134 20.02 -36.08 59.73
N SER A 135 20.90 -36.91 60.29
CA SER A 135 20.91 -37.25 61.71
C SER A 135 21.36 -36.03 62.51
N SER A 136 20.58 -35.62 63.52
CA SER A 136 21.06 -34.77 64.62
C SER A 136 20.32 -35.14 65.90
N SER A 137 21.06 -35.74 66.82
CA SER A 137 20.66 -36.08 68.18
C SER A 137 21.03 -34.95 69.15
N ARG A 138 20.18 -34.74 70.17
CA ARG A 138 20.39 -34.16 71.53
C ARG A 138 19.03 -33.57 71.98
N GLY A 139 18.40 -33.85 73.12
CA GLY A 139 18.66 -34.67 74.31
C GLY A 139 17.86 -34.07 75.49
N SER A 140 17.24 -34.95 76.33
CA SER A 140 16.78 -34.73 77.73
C SER A 140 15.48 -33.90 77.98
N MET A 141 14.53 -34.25 78.87
CA MET A 141 14.44 -35.21 80.01
C MET A 141 12.98 -35.51 80.45
N ALA A 142 12.78 -36.74 80.96
CA ALA A 142 11.96 -37.20 82.10
C ALA A 142 10.41 -37.12 82.17
N GLY A 143 9.78 -38.30 82.34
CA GLY A 143 8.44 -38.48 82.94
C GLY A 143 7.87 -39.90 82.70
N PRO A 144 7.40 -40.67 83.71
CA PRO A 144 7.59 -42.13 83.73
C PRO A 144 6.43 -43.01 83.22
N GLN A 145 6.85 -44.26 82.94
CA GLN A 145 6.14 -45.47 82.51
C GLN A 145 4.73 -45.71 83.05
N ARG A 146 3.92 -46.39 82.23
CA ARG A 146 3.13 -47.53 82.73
C ARG A 146 3.03 -48.66 81.71
N THR A 147 3.60 -49.78 82.13
CA THR A 147 3.54 -51.13 81.55
C THR A 147 2.12 -51.72 81.66
N THR A 148 1.71 -52.55 80.70
CA THR A 148 1.38 -53.98 80.96
C THR A 148 1.06 -54.74 79.68
N ARG A 149 1.75 -55.88 79.51
CA ARG A 149 1.42 -57.02 78.65
C ARG A 149 0.01 -57.56 78.93
N ARG A 150 -0.64 -58.12 77.91
CA ARG A 150 -1.20 -59.49 78.01
C ARG A 150 -1.28 -60.19 76.65
N LEU A 151 -0.86 -61.45 76.71
CA LEU A 151 -0.84 -62.53 75.71
C LEU A 151 -2.26 -63.11 75.58
N SER A 152 -2.75 -63.35 74.35
CA SER A 152 -2.79 -64.64 73.62
C SER A 152 -3.86 -65.65 74.09
N ALA A 153 -4.68 -66.08 73.11
CA ALA A 153 -5.29 -67.40 72.87
C ALA A 153 -6.70 -67.20 72.26
N ASP A 154 -7.27 -68.03 71.39
CA ASP A 154 -6.84 -69.02 70.40
C ASP A 154 -8.14 -69.36 69.61
N LYS A 155 -8.01 -69.65 68.32
CA LYS A 155 -8.93 -70.36 67.40
C LYS A 155 -10.43 -70.04 67.27
N GLY A 156 -10.82 -69.86 66.00
CA GLY A 156 -12.17 -70.08 65.49
C GLY A 156 -12.24 -69.82 63.98
N SER A 157 -12.08 -70.88 63.18
CA SER A 157 -12.28 -70.90 61.74
C SER A 157 -13.73 -70.56 61.39
N ASP A 158 -13.97 -69.58 60.51
CA ASP A 158 -14.97 -69.77 59.46
C ASP A 158 -14.84 -68.75 58.31
N SER A 159 -14.85 -69.31 57.11
CA SER A 159 -14.83 -68.68 55.79
C SER A 159 -16.07 -67.82 55.53
N LYS A 160 -15.89 -66.55 55.12
CA LYS A 160 -16.85 -65.78 54.30
C LYS A 160 -16.20 -64.53 53.66
N GLY A 161 -16.63 -64.26 52.42
CA GLY A 161 -16.06 -63.35 51.41
C GLY A 161 -15.49 -62.01 51.87
N LYS A 162 -14.30 -61.69 51.31
CA LYS A 162 -13.76 -60.32 51.27
C LYS A 162 -14.65 -59.47 50.37
N ARG A 163 -15.49 -58.64 50.99
CA ARG A 163 -16.18 -57.52 50.35
C ARG A 163 -15.12 -56.44 50.10
N ALA A 164 -14.98 -56.02 48.84
CA ALA A 164 -14.10 -54.93 48.44
C ALA A 164 -14.49 -53.63 49.17
N SER A 165 -13.49 -52.87 49.60
CA SER A 165 -13.65 -51.47 50.00
C SER A 165 -14.26 -50.67 48.84
N PRO A 166 -15.11 -49.66 49.10
CA PRO A 166 -15.57 -48.76 48.04
C PRO A 166 -14.38 -47.98 47.45
N PRO A 167 -14.46 -47.51 46.19
CA PRO A 167 -13.45 -46.62 45.62
C PRO A 167 -13.40 -45.35 46.48
N ILE A 168 -12.19 -44.85 46.71
CA ILE A 168 -11.97 -43.51 47.27
C ILE A 168 -12.61 -42.54 46.27
N ASP A 169 -13.66 -41.83 46.71
CA ASP A 169 -14.26 -40.75 45.93
C ASP A 169 -13.15 -39.77 45.55
N ALA A 170 -12.92 -39.60 44.25
CA ALA A 170 -11.97 -38.62 43.76
C ALA A 170 -12.48 -37.22 44.15
N GLU A 171 -11.68 -36.45 44.89
CA GLU A 171 -12.01 -35.06 45.19
C GLU A 171 -12.29 -34.31 43.87
N PRO A 172 -13.40 -33.55 43.78
CA PRO A 172 -13.72 -32.80 42.58
C PRO A 172 -12.61 -31.77 42.30
N PHE A 173 -12.00 -31.86 41.12
CA PHE A 173 -10.99 -30.90 40.70
C PHE A 173 -11.65 -29.54 40.44
N VAL A 174 -11.24 -28.52 41.19
CA VAL A 174 -11.76 -27.15 41.05
C VAL A 174 -10.85 -26.35 40.12
N CYS A 175 -11.43 -25.61 39.19
CA CYS A 175 -10.66 -24.78 38.25
C CYS A 175 -9.89 -23.68 39.02
N PRO A 176 -8.57 -23.52 38.83
CA PRO A 176 -7.78 -22.52 39.55
C PRO A 176 -8.02 -21.08 39.09
N ILE A 177 -8.79 -20.87 38.01
CA ILE A 177 -9.11 -19.53 37.46
C ILE A 177 -10.44 -19.03 38.01
N CYS A 178 -11.54 -19.78 37.79
CA CYS A 178 -12.88 -19.35 38.20
C CYS A 178 -13.31 -19.86 39.58
N PHE A 179 -12.60 -20.83 40.16
CA PHE A 179 -12.95 -21.48 41.43
C PHE A 179 -14.36 -22.10 41.47
N ASP A 180 -14.94 -22.40 40.30
CA ASP A 180 -16.25 -23.03 40.15
C ASP A 180 -16.11 -24.57 40.16
N ASP A 181 -16.84 -25.20 41.08
CA ASP A 181 -16.88 -26.65 41.31
C ASP A 181 -18.00 -27.34 40.51
N SER A 182 -18.87 -26.59 39.85
CA SER A 182 -19.96 -27.11 39.00
C SER A 182 -19.52 -27.49 37.58
N GLN A 183 -18.30 -27.10 37.18
CA GLN A 183 -17.75 -27.37 35.85
C GLN A 183 -17.32 -28.83 35.71
N THR A 184 -17.78 -29.49 34.65
CA THR A 184 -17.49 -30.92 34.40
C THR A 184 -16.49 -31.15 33.28
N GLU A 185 -16.24 -30.14 32.43
CA GLU A 185 -15.34 -30.22 31.28
C GLU A 185 -14.04 -29.45 31.54
N PHE A 186 -12.92 -30.19 31.55
CA PHE A 186 -11.58 -29.64 31.74
C PHE A 186 -10.71 -29.95 30.52
N LEU A 187 -9.89 -28.98 30.14
CA LEU A 187 -8.95 -29.07 29.03
C LEU A 187 -7.53 -28.78 29.55
N SER A 188 -6.56 -29.50 29.01
CA SER A 188 -5.13 -29.31 29.30
C SER A 188 -4.30 -29.44 28.03
N LEU A 189 -3.17 -28.73 28.01
CA LEU A 189 -2.12 -28.88 26.98
C LEU A 189 -1.11 -29.95 27.41
N LEU A 190 0.00 -30.08 26.67
CA LEU A 190 1.10 -31.00 26.97
C LEU A 190 1.76 -30.76 28.35
N CYS A 191 1.58 -29.58 28.94
CA CYS A 191 2.05 -29.24 30.28
C CYS A 191 1.21 -29.81 31.43
N ASP A 192 0.11 -30.53 31.14
CA ASP A 192 -0.83 -31.10 32.12
C ASP A 192 -1.55 -30.10 33.04
N HIS A 193 -1.33 -28.79 32.89
CA HIS A 193 -2.13 -27.74 33.54
C HIS A 193 -3.59 -27.80 33.08
N LYS A 194 -4.51 -28.07 34.01
CA LYS A 194 -5.94 -28.26 33.77
C LYS A 194 -6.73 -27.00 34.12
N PHE A 195 -7.60 -26.59 33.21
CA PHE A 195 -8.55 -25.49 33.40
C PHE A 195 -9.91 -25.87 32.80
N CYS A 196 -11.00 -25.31 33.31
CA CYS A 196 -12.32 -25.60 32.76
C CYS A 196 -12.47 -25.05 31.32
N ALA A 197 -13.35 -25.65 30.53
CA ALA A 197 -13.62 -25.24 29.15
C ALA A 197 -14.07 -23.76 29.05
N GLY A 198 -14.86 -23.28 30.01
CA GLY A 198 -15.30 -21.88 30.07
C GLY A 198 -14.16 -20.89 30.20
N CYS A 199 -13.19 -21.13 31.09
CA CYS A 199 -12.02 -20.26 31.24
C CYS A 199 -11.12 -20.28 29.99
N TRP A 200 -10.93 -21.44 29.37
CA TRP A 200 -10.20 -21.52 28.10
C TRP A 200 -10.88 -20.69 27.00
N LYS A 201 -12.20 -20.80 26.88
CA LYS A 201 -12.98 -20.02 25.91
C LYS A 201 -12.81 -18.52 26.17
N GLU A 202 -13.06 -18.04 27.39
CA GLU A 202 -12.93 -16.62 27.71
C GLU A 202 -11.50 -16.09 27.46
N TYR A 203 -10.49 -16.87 27.84
CA TYR A 203 -9.09 -16.53 27.61
C TYR A 203 -8.76 -16.42 26.11
N ILE A 204 -9.12 -17.44 25.33
CA ILE A 204 -8.88 -17.43 23.87
C ILE A 204 -9.66 -16.30 23.21
N THR A 205 -10.93 -16.11 23.57
CA THR A 205 -11.76 -15.02 23.04
C THR A 205 -11.16 -13.65 23.36
N SER A 206 -10.64 -13.43 24.57
CA SER A 206 -9.93 -12.20 24.93
C SER A 206 -8.67 -12.01 24.08
N LYS A 207 -7.85 -13.05 23.94
CA LYS A 207 -6.62 -13.02 23.12
C LYS A 207 -6.89 -12.70 21.65
N VAL A 208 -7.92 -13.31 21.08
CA VAL A 208 -8.27 -13.16 19.66
C VAL A 208 -8.99 -11.83 19.38
N ARG A 209 -9.98 -11.46 20.19
CA ARG A 209 -10.83 -10.28 19.92
C ARG A 209 -10.24 -8.98 20.44
N THR A 210 -9.61 -9.01 21.61
CA THR A 210 -9.10 -7.80 22.27
C THR A 210 -7.64 -7.56 21.91
N GLU A 211 -6.79 -8.58 22.04
CA GLU A 211 -5.34 -8.45 21.83
C GLU A 211 -4.91 -8.70 20.38
N ALA A 212 -5.81 -9.23 19.53
CA ALA A 212 -5.53 -9.61 18.14
C ALA A 212 -4.32 -10.57 17.99
N GLU A 213 -4.13 -11.44 18.99
CA GLU A 213 -3.04 -12.42 19.05
C GLU A 213 -3.55 -13.81 18.65
N CYS A 214 -2.76 -14.51 17.83
CA CYS A 214 -3.05 -15.89 17.41
C CYS A 214 -2.05 -16.93 17.94
N MET A 215 -1.00 -16.51 18.66
CA MET A 215 -0.12 -17.41 19.39
C MET A 215 -0.63 -17.59 20.82
N ILE A 216 -1.51 -18.56 21.02
CA ILE A 216 -2.11 -18.83 22.32
C ILE A 216 -1.19 -19.75 23.13
N THR A 217 -0.80 -19.34 24.35
CA THR A 217 -0.03 -20.15 25.29
C THR A 217 -0.88 -20.59 26.49
N CYS A 218 -0.36 -21.54 27.27
CA CYS A 218 -0.94 -21.97 28.53
C CYS A 218 -1.22 -20.80 29.49
N MET A 219 -2.36 -20.85 30.20
CA MET A 219 -2.75 -19.85 31.21
C MET A 219 -1.97 -19.98 32.53
N ALA A 220 -1.18 -21.04 32.72
CA ALA A 220 -0.39 -21.22 33.93
C ALA A 220 0.81 -20.26 33.96
N GLU A 221 1.10 -19.69 35.13
CA GLU A 221 2.24 -18.79 35.32
C GLU A 221 3.57 -19.51 34.98
N GLY A 222 4.39 -18.86 34.14
CA GLY A 222 5.68 -19.40 33.71
C GLY A 222 5.60 -20.55 32.70
N CYS A 223 4.41 -20.91 32.20
CA CYS A 223 4.24 -21.95 31.20
C CYS A 223 4.12 -21.37 29.79
N ASN A 224 5.07 -21.70 28.91
CA ASN A 224 5.11 -21.22 27.53
C ASN A 224 4.64 -22.27 26.50
N ILE A 225 3.97 -23.34 26.94
CA ILE A 225 3.46 -24.34 26.00
C ILE A 225 2.36 -23.72 25.14
N ALA A 226 2.52 -23.83 23.82
CA ALA A 226 1.60 -23.30 22.83
C ALA A 226 0.39 -24.23 22.64
N ALA A 227 -0.79 -23.64 22.45
CA ALA A 227 -2.00 -24.37 22.13
C ALA A 227 -2.05 -24.70 20.63
N PRO A 228 -2.15 -25.98 20.23
CA PRO A 228 -2.31 -26.36 18.82
C PRO A 228 -3.66 -25.89 18.26
N ASP A 229 -3.73 -25.66 16.95
CA ASP A 229 -4.98 -25.19 16.30
C ASP A 229 -6.20 -26.10 16.57
N PRO A 230 -6.10 -27.44 16.54
CA PRO A 230 -7.23 -28.32 16.87
C PRO A 230 -7.72 -28.15 18.32
N PHE A 231 -6.82 -27.76 19.24
CA PHE A 231 -7.20 -27.46 20.62
C PHE A 231 -8.01 -26.16 20.69
N VAL A 232 -7.55 -25.13 19.97
CA VAL A 232 -8.25 -23.82 19.89
C VAL A 232 -9.62 -23.99 19.23
N GLU A 233 -9.71 -24.77 18.15
CA GLU A 233 -10.97 -25.10 17.48
C GLU A 233 -11.95 -25.79 18.44
N LYS A 234 -11.47 -26.79 19.20
CA LYS A 234 -12.28 -27.50 20.19
C LYS A 234 -12.76 -26.57 21.31
N ALA A 235 -11.90 -25.67 21.80
CA ALA A 235 -12.24 -24.73 22.87
C ALA A 235 -13.26 -23.66 22.42
N LEU A 236 -13.33 -23.38 21.11
CA LEU A 236 -14.25 -22.41 20.50
C LEU A 236 -15.39 -23.08 19.71
N ALA A 237 -15.69 -24.35 19.95
CA ALA A 237 -16.65 -25.11 19.14
C ALA A 237 -18.06 -24.47 19.08
N ASP A 238 -18.44 -23.68 20.09
CA ASP A 238 -19.70 -22.96 20.17
C ASP A 238 -19.62 -21.46 19.79
N ASP A 239 -18.42 -20.93 19.49
CA ASP A 239 -18.17 -19.54 19.10
C ASP A 239 -17.50 -19.45 17.72
N ARG A 240 -18.33 -19.62 16.69
CA ARG A 240 -17.90 -19.60 15.28
C ARG A 240 -17.33 -18.25 14.85
N GLU A 241 -17.79 -17.14 15.43
CA GLU A 241 -17.30 -15.80 15.07
C GLU A 241 -15.86 -15.62 15.55
N THR A 242 -15.57 -15.98 16.79
CA THR A 242 -14.20 -15.91 17.33
C THR A 242 -13.28 -16.88 16.60
N TRP A 243 -13.75 -18.09 16.26
CA TRP A 243 -12.98 -19.02 15.43
C TRP A 243 -12.64 -18.44 14.04
N SER A 244 -13.63 -17.87 13.35
CA SER A 244 -13.40 -17.21 12.05
C SER A 244 -12.39 -16.07 12.17
N ARG A 245 -12.43 -15.29 13.26
CA ARG A 245 -11.47 -14.23 13.53
C ARG A 245 -10.07 -14.77 13.81
N TYR A 246 -9.95 -15.89 14.52
CA TYR A 246 -8.68 -16.58 14.75
C TYR A 246 -8.05 -17.05 13.43
N GLN A 247 -8.83 -17.67 12.54
CA GLN A 247 -8.36 -18.07 11.21
C GLN A 247 -7.87 -16.86 10.39
N GLU A 248 -8.60 -15.76 10.40
CA GLU A 248 -8.18 -14.52 9.75
C GLU A 248 -6.86 -13.99 10.32
N LEU A 249 -6.67 -14.03 11.65
CA LEU A 249 -5.41 -13.62 12.30
C LEU A 249 -4.23 -14.50 11.88
N LEU A 250 -4.43 -15.80 11.71
CA LEU A 250 -3.39 -16.72 11.23
C LEU A 250 -2.92 -16.34 9.83
N VAL A 251 -3.86 -16.09 8.91
CA VAL A 251 -3.54 -15.63 7.55
C VAL A 251 -2.88 -14.26 7.61
N ARG A 252 -3.33 -13.37 8.50
CA ARG A 252 -2.74 -12.05 8.70
C ARG A 252 -1.28 -12.10 9.14
N GLN A 253 -0.99 -12.95 10.12
CA GLN A 253 0.38 -13.18 10.59
C GLN A 253 1.25 -13.75 9.46
N PHE A 254 0.77 -14.74 8.71
CA PHE A 254 1.49 -15.33 7.59
C PHE A 254 1.90 -14.30 6.54
N VAL A 255 0.93 -13.52 6.04
CA VAL A 255 1.19 -12.50 5.02
C VAL A 255 2.14 -11.42 5.54
N ALA A 256 2.00 -10.99 6.81
CA ALA A 256 2.90 -10.01 7.42
C ALA A 256 4.36 -10.49 7.52
N CYS A 257 4.57 -11.81 7.60
CA CYS A 257 5.90 -12.40 7.64
C CYS A 257 6.59 -12.49 6.27
N ILE A 258 5.83 -12.44 5.17
CA ILE A 258 6.33 -12.67 3.82
C ILE A 258 6.44 -11.34 3.06
N PRO A 259 7.66 -10.85 2.75
CA PRO A 259 7.85 -9.51 2.19
C PRO A 259 7.17 -9.25 0.85
N HIS A 260 6.95 -10.29 0.05
CA HIS A 260 6.30 -10.18 -1.26
C HIS A 260 4.78 -10.37 -1.20
N LEU A 261 4.17 -10.54 -0.01
CA LEU A 261 2.72 -10.60 0.16
C LEU A 261 2.21 -9.37 0.92
N LYS A 262 1.02 -8.88 0.56
CA LYS A 262 0.34 -7.78 1.27
C LYS A 262 -1.17 -7.87 1.12
N PHE A 263 -1.91 -7.62 2.20
CA PHE A 263 -3.37 -7.53 2.12
C PHE A 263 -3.82 -6.31 1.33
N CYS A 264 -4.99 -6.47 0.72
CA CYS A 264 -5.78 -5.33 0.28
C CYS A 264 -6.10 -4.43 1.49
N PRO A 265 -5.82 -3.11 1.42
CA PRO A 265 -6.13 -2.19 2.52
C PRO A 265 -7.61 -1.81 2.61
N TYR A 266 -8.39 -2.13 1.58
CA TYR A 266 -9.80 -1.77 1.52
C TYR A 266 -10.63 -2.55 2.57
N PRO A 267 -11.54 -1.88 3.30
CA PRO A 267 -12.36 -2.52 4.31
C PRO A 267 -13.13 -3.73 3.76
N SER A 268 -13.22 -4.78 4.57
CA SER A 268 -13.93 -6.04 4.23
C SER A 268 -13.34 -6.85 3.07
N CYS A 269 -12.24 -6.40 2.45
CA CYS A 269 -11.56 -7.17 1.40
C CYS A 269 -10.54 -8.14 2.03
N THR A 270 -10.69 -9.44 1.76
CA THR A 270 -9.80 -10.49 2.27
C THR A 270 -8.74 -10.94 1.26
N TYR A 271 -8.65 -10.27 0.11
CA TYR A 271 -7.67 -10.59 -0.92
C TYR A 271 -6.27 -10.14 -0.52
N THR A 272 -5.28 -10.93 -0.95
CA THR A 272 -3.86 -10.66 -0.78
C THR A 272 -3.23 -10.48 -2.16
N VAL A 273 -2.25 -9.59 -2.29
CA VAL A 273 -1.47 -9.44 -3.52
C VAL A 273 -0.07 -9.98 -3.28
N SER A 274 0.44 -10.74 -4.25
CA SER A 274 1.84 -11.13 -4.32
C SER A 274 2.57 -10.24 -5.32
N CYS A 275 3.64 -9.56 -4.90
CA CYS A 275 4.46 -8.70 -5.75
C CYS A 275 5.97 -8.88 -5.44
N PRO A 276 6.63 -9.84 -6.11
CA PRO A 276 8.07 -10.08 -5.91
C PRO A 276 8.95 -8.88 -6.27
N ALA A 277 8.53 -8.08 -7.26
CA ALA A 277 9.26 -6.88 -7.69
C ALA A 277 9.34 -5.79 -6.60
N ALA A 278 8.48 -5.85 -5.58
CA ALA A 278 8.41 -4.89 -4.48
C ALA A 278 8.82 -5.49 -3.13
N ALA A 279 9.44 -6.68 -3.13
CA ALA A 279 9.78 -7.41 -1.91
C ALA A 279 10.91 -6.77 -1.09
N THR A 280 11.74 -5.93 -1.71
CA THR A 280 12.89 -5.30 -1.04
C THR A 280 12.76 -3.78 -0.98
N LYS A 281 13.30 -3.17 0.08
CA LYS A 281 13.31 -1.71 0.24
C LYS A 281 14.10 -1.01 -0.88
N SER A 282 15.19 -1.62 -1.36
CA SER A 282 16.00 -1.06 -2.44
C SER A 282 15.19 -0.94 -3.74
N SER A 283 14.36 -1.94 -4.06
CA SER A 283 13.51 -1.91 -5.25
C SER A 283 12.55 -0.71 -5.26
N LEU A 284 12.08 -0.27 -4.09
CA LEU A 284 11.13 0.86 -3.95
C LEU A 284 11.73 2.24 -4.28
N THR A 285 13.05 2.31 -4.50
CA THR A 285 13.73 3.52 -5.02
C THR A 285 13.66 3.60 -6.55
N GLN A 286 13.47 2.46 -7.21
CA GLN A 286 13.43 2.36 -8.67
C GLN A 286 12.01 2.20 -9.21
N ILE A 287 11.12 1.63 -8.40
CA ILE A 287 9.75 1.33 -8.82
C ILE A 287 8.71 1.76 -7.80
N VAL A 288 7.55 2.18 -8.32
CA VAL A 288 6.36 2.48 -7.54
C VAL A 288 5.32 1.39 -7.83
N PRO A 289 5.22 0.36 -6.98
CA PRO A 289 4.47 -0.85 -7.27
C PRO A 289 2.96 -0.64 -7.03
N ILE A 290 2.28 -0.03 -7.98
CA ILE A 290 0.82 0.10 -7.94
C ILE A 290 0.18 -1.20 -8.42
N VAL A 291 -0.69 -1.74 -7.57
CA VAL A 291 -1.31 -3.05 -7.77
C VAL A 291 -2.82 -2.97 -7.59
N THR A 292 -3.52 -3.99 -8.10
CA THR A 292 -4.94 -4.21 -7.85
C THR A 292 -5.17 -5.55 -7.17
N CYS A 293 -6.09 -5.60 -6.19
CA CYS A 293 -6.30 -6.84 -5.43
C CYS A 293 -7.13 -7.92 -6.15
N GLY A 294 -7.64 -7.65 -7.36
CA GLY A 294 -8.46 -8.59 -8.14
C GLY A 294 -9.93 -8.70 -7.70
N ALA A 295 -10.28 -8.35 -6.46
CA ALA A 295 -11.67 -8.37 -5.97
C ALA A 295 -12.54 -7.27 -6.62
N SER A 296 -11.94 -6.11 -6.90
CA SER A 296 -12.58 -4.99 -7.59
C SER A 296 -11.53 -4.22 -8.38
N SER A 297 -11.90 -3.73 -9.56
CA SER A 297 -11.03 -2.84 -10.36
C SER A 297 -10.76 -1.50 -9.69
N ALA A 298 -11.57 -1.12 -8.69
CA ALA A 298 -11.39 0.11 -7.91
C ALA A 298 -10.40 -0.04 -6.75
N HIS A 299 -10.02 -1.26 -6.36
CA HIS A 299 -9.08 -1.51 -5.27
C HIS A 299 -7.64 -1.34 -5.76
N VAL A 300 -7.22 -0.09 -5.94
CA VAL A 300 -5.89 0.30 -6.44
C VAL A 300 -5.09 0.89 -5.29
N PHE A 301 -3.93 0.33 -5.00
CA PHE A 301 -3.07 0.81 -3.90
C PHE A 301 -1.60 0.56 -4.20
N CYS A 302 -0.72 1.21 -3.45
CA CYS A 302 0.71 0.92 -3.53
C CYS A 302 1.07 -0.28 -2.67
N PHE A 303 1.79 -1.24 -3.24
CA PHE A 303 2.33 -2.37 -2.48
C PHE A 303 3.42 -1.91 -1.49
N GLY A 304 4.31 -1.00 -1.90
CA GLY A 304 5.51 -0.61 -1.15
C GLY A 304 5.29 0.37 0.02
N CYS A 305 4.11 0.97 0.15
CA CYS A 305 3.83 1.93 1.22
C CYS A 305 2.35 1.88 1.67
N PRO A 306 1.97 2.54 2.78
CA PRO A 306 0.60 2.52 3.29
C PRO A 306 -0.36 3.50 2.55
N ILE A 307 -0.02 3.93 1.34
CA ILE A 307 -0.89 4.82 0.54
C ILE A 307 -1.86 3.97 -0.28
N ASP A 308 -3.15 4.14 0.02
CA ASP A 308 -4.27 3.42 -0.61
C ASP A 308 -4.72 4.09 -1.92
N ALA A 309 -3.76 4.53 -2.74
CA ALA A 309 -4.00 5.16 -4.03
C ALA A 309 -2.77 5.04 -4.94
N ASP A 310 -2.99 5.29 -6.23
CA ASP A 310 -1.89 5.51 -7.17
C ASP A 310 -1.17 6.82 -6.81
N HIS A 311 0.11 6.70 -6.45
CA HIS A 311 0.98 7.82 -6.18
C HIS A 311 2.11 8.00 -7.19
N ARG A 312 2.00 7.40 -8.37
CA ARG A 312 2.93 7.69 -9.45
C ARG A 312 2.79 9.15 -9.90
N PRO A 313 3.89 9.82 -10.24
CA PRO A 313 5.23 9.25 -10.45
C PRO A 313 6.17 9.32 -9.24
N VAL A 314 5.70 9.75 -8.06
CA VAL A 314 6.58 9.95 -6.89
C VAL A 314 6.91 8.63 -6.20
N VAL A 315 8.18 8.43 -5.82
CA VAL A 315 8.61 7.25 -5.02
C VAL A 315 8.01 7.24 -3.62
N CYS A 316 7.89 6.03 -3.05
CA CYS A 316 7.23 5.79 -1.76
C CYS A 316 7.80 6.66 -0.62
N ALA A 317 9.12 6.80 -0.54
CA ALA A 317 9.77 7.59 0.51
C ALA A 317 9.34 9.07 0.45
N VAL A 318 9.41 9.68 -0.73
CA VAL A 318 9.04 11.08 -0.95
C VAL A 318 7.53 11.30 -0.76
N ALA A 319 6.70 10.34 -1.18
CA ALA A 319 5.25 10.40 -0.94
C ALA A 319 4.92 10.43 0.57
N ARG A 320 5.58 9.58 1.38
CA ARG A 320 5.44 9.60 2.84
C ARG A 320 5.91 10.91 3.44
N MET A 321 7.08 11.41 3.02
CA MET A 321 7.59 12.70 3.50
C MET A 321 6.65 13.86 3.17
N TRP A 322 6.01 13.84 1.99
CA TRP A 322 5.02 14.84 1.62
C TRP A 322 3.78 14.77 2.51
N LEU A 323 3.23 13.58 2.73
CA LEU A 323 2.05 13.40 3.59
C LEU A 323 2.34 13.78 5.05
N GLN A 324 3.50 13.39 5.59
CA GLN A 324 3.92 13.80 6.93
C GLN A 324 4.02 15.32 7.03
N LYS A 325 4.63 15.96 6.03
CA LYS A 325 4.74 17.43 5.98
C LYS A 325 3.36 18.10 5.92
N CYS A 326 2.41 17.53 5.16
CA CYS A 326 1.04 18.01 5.13
C CYS A 326 0.35 17.93 6.49
N GLU A 327 0.64 16.89 7.29
CA GLU A 327 0.12 16.72 8.65
C GLU A 327 0.76 17.72 9.62
N ASP A 328 2.08 17.86 9.59
CA ASP A 328 2.84 18.73 10.51
C ASP A 328 2.55 20.22 10.28
N ASP A 329 2.45 20.67 9.03
CA ASP A 329 2.23 22.08 8.68
C ASP A 329 0.73 22.46 8.66
N SER A 330 -0.17 21.55 9.06
CA SER A 330 -1.62 21.69 8.95
C SER A 330 -2.23 22.75 9.89
N GLU A 331 -1.60 23.07 11.04
CA GLU A 331 -2.14 24.06 11.99
C GLU A 331 -2.00 25.52 11.52
N THR A 332 -1.09 25.82 10.59
CA THR A 332 -0.90 27.19 10.05
C THR A 332 -1.51 27.36 8.65
N ALA A 333 -1.63 26.27 7.87
CA ALA A 333 -2.14 26.32 6.49
C ALA A 333 -3.66 26.12 6.36
N ASN A 334 -4.34 25.53 7.37
CA ASN A 334 -5.75 25.16 7.26
C ASN A 334 -6.76 26.32 7.37
N TRP A 335 -6.33 27.53 7.74
CA TRP A 335 -7.28 28.65 7.92
C TRP A 335 -7.62 29.42 6.64
N ILE A 336 -6.79 29.38 5.59
CA ILE A 336 -7.00 30.25 4.40
C ILE A 336 -6.82 29.47 3.09
N LYS A 337 -7.66 28.45 2.88
CA LYS A 337 -7.87 27.97 1.51
C LYS A 337 -9.31 27.55 1.24
N SER A 338 -10.09 28.59 1.06
CA SER A 338 -11.51 28.61 0.82
C SER A 338 -11.91 27.89 -0.48
N ASN A 339 -13.00 27.12 -0.41
CA ASN A 339 -13.81 26.72 -1.57
C ASN A 339 -14.33 27.94 -2.37
N THR A 340 -14.15 29.13 -1.82
CA THR A 340 -14.60 30.42 -2.33
C THR A 340 -13.41 31.38 -2.47
N LYS A 341 -13.14 31.89 -3.67
CA LYS A 341 -12.11 32.91 -3.91
C LYS A 341 -12.73 34.17 -4.51
N GLU A 342 -11.99 35.28 -4.52
CA GLU A 342 -12.44 36.53 -5.13
C GLU A 342 -11.89 36.70 -6.54
N CYS A 343 -12.69 37.25 -7.44
CA CYS A 343 -12.24 37.62 -8.79
C CYS A 343 -11.17 38.71 -8.71
N SER A 344 -10.00 38.48 -9.32
CA SER A 344 -8.90 39.46 -9.34
C SER A 344 -9.24 40.77 -10.06
N LYS A 345 -10.28 40.80 -10.90
CA LYS A 345 -10.71 42.00 -11.64
C LYS A 345 -11.83 42.79 -10.96
N CYS A 346 -12.78 42.12 -10.31
CA CYS A 346 -13.99 42.77 -9.80
C CYS A 346 -14.36 42.41 -8.35
N GLN A 347 -13.52 41.61 -7.68
CA GLN A 347 -13.63 41.19 -6.28
C GLN A 347 -14.94 40.48 -5.92
N SER A 348 -15.72 40.03 -6.91
CA SER A 348 -16.87 39.18 -6.65
C SER A 348 -16.41 37.84 -6.09
N THR A 349 -17.03 37.36 -5.03
CA THR A 349 -16.83 36.01 -4.50
C THR A 349 -17.29 34.95 -5.52
N ILE A 350 -16.47 33.94 -5.75
CA ILE A 350 -16.65 32.85 -6.71
C ILE A 350 -16.41 31.53 -5.97
N GLU A 351 -17.33 30.59 -6.11
CA GLU A 351 -17.21 29.22 -5.60
C GLU A 351 -16.78 28.25 -6.72
N LYS A 352 -15.92 27.28 -6.41
CA LYS A 352 -15.51 26.25 -7.36
C LYS A 352 -16.63 25.21 -7.54
N ASN A 353 -17.21 25.14 -8.73
CA ASN A 353 -18.36 24.27 -9.05
C ASN A 353 -18.06 23.19 -10.11
N GLY A 354 -16.79 22.87 -10.33
CA GLY A 354 -16.30 21.94 -11.35
C GLY A 354 -14.86 21.53 -11.08
N GLY A 355 -14.38 20.53 -11.82
CA GLY A 355 -12.99 20.06 -11.72
C GLY A 355 -12.02 20.97 -12.47
N CYS A 356 -12.49 21.64 -13.53
CA CYS A 356 -11.70 22.53 -14.37
C CYS A 356 -11.11 23.72 -13.60
N ASN A 357 -9.85 24.04 -13.88
CA ASN A 357 -9.18 25.21 -13.32
C ASN A 357 -9.34 26.48 -14.18
N HIS A 358 -9.86 26.36 -15.40
CA HIS A 358 -10.31 27.49 -16.22
C HIS A 358 -11.63 28.02 -15.64
N MET A 359 -11.65 29.27 -15.18
CA MET A 359 -12.85 29.87 -14.61
C MET A 359 -13.22 31.19 -15.28
N THR A 360 -14.50 31.36 -15.56
CA THR A 360 -15.07 32.61 -16.08
C THR A 360 -15.91 33.31 -15.01
N CYS A 361 -15.55 34.54 -14.64
CA CYS A 361 -16.30 35.32 -13.66
C CYS A 361 -17.72 35.64 -14.16
N LYS A 362 -18.75 35.25 -13.39
CA LYS A 362 -20.16 35.49 -13.77
C LYS A 362 -20.52 36.98 -13.88
N LYS A 363 -19.88 37.84 -13.07
CA LYS A 363 -20.15 39.30 -12.99
C LYS A 363 -19.44 40.10 -14.10
N CYS A 364 -18.15 39.87 -14.32
CA CYS A 364 -17.33 40.68 -15.24
C CYS A 364 -16.81 39.92 -16.47
N LYS A 365 -17.14 38.64 -16.60
CA LYS A 365 -16.74 37.74 -17.72
C LYS A 365 -15.22 37.60 -17.92
N TYR A 366 -14.43 37.99 -16.93
CA TYR A 366 -12.99 37.77 -16.93
C TYR A 366 -12.66 36.28 -16.75
N GLU A 367 -11.75 35.78 -17.59
CA GLU A 367 -11.27 34.40 -17.58
C GLU A 367 -9.92 34.31 -16.89
N PHE A 368 -9.81 33.41 -15.92
CA PHE A 368 -8.63 33.31 -15.08
C PHE A 368 -8.40 31.88 -14.60
N CYS A 369 -7.17 31.59 -14.19
CA CYS A 369 -6.81 30.32 -13.58
C CYS A 369 -7.16 30.30 -12.09
N TRP A 370 -7.91 29.30 -11.65
CA TRP A 370 -8.27 29.15 -10.23
C TRP A 370 -7.07 28.97 -9.31
N VAL A 371 -5.95 28.44 -9.80
CA VAL A 371 -4.76 28.15 -8.98
C VAL A 371 -4.00 29.44 -8.68
N CYS A 372 -3.53 30.15 -9.71
CA CYS A 372 -2.68 31.33 -9.57
C CYS A 372 -3.43 32.67 -9.59
N MET A 373 -4.72 32.68 -9.93
CA MET A 373 -5.56 33.88 -10.12
C MET A 373 -5.12 34.80 -11.27
N GLY A 374 -4.17 34.34 -12.09
CA GLY A 374 -3.68 35.03 -13.29
C GLY A 374 -4.58 34.86 -14.51
N PRO A 375 -4.37 35.67 -15.56
CA PRO A 375 -5.16 35.62 -16.80
C PRO A 375 -5.04 34.27 -17.48
N TRP A 376 -6.18 33.72 -17.93
CA TRP A 376 -6.18 32.44 -18.64
C TRP A 376 -5.50 32.53 -20.02
N SER A 377 -5.59 33.68 -20.69
CA SER A 377 -5.00 33.92 -22.02
C SER A 377 -3.48 33.75 -22.09
N GLU A 378 -2.77 33.89 -20.97
CA GLU A 378 -1.32 33.68 -20.90
C GLU A 378 -0.96 32.19 -20.71
N HIS A 379 -1.90 31.38 -20.19
CA HIS A 379 -1.69 29.95 -20.02
C HIS A 379 -1.61 29.26 -21.39
N GLY A 380 -0.57 28.45 -21.58
CA GLY A 380 -0.30 27.77 -22.86
C GLY A 380 0.74 28.46 -23.74
N THR A 381 1.20 29.66 -23.37
CA THR A 381 2.37 30.27 -24.00
C THR A 381 3.67 29.68 -23.43
N SER A 382 4.75 29.64 -24.22
CA SER A 382 6.04 29.07 -23.78
C SER A 382 6.72 29.88 -22.66
N TRP A 383 6.40 31.16 -22.52
CA TRP A 383 7.04 32.08 -21.58
C TRP A 383 6.31 32.16 -20.23
N TYR A 384 5.04 31.78 -20.15
CA TYR A 384 4.27 31.80 -18.91
C TYR A 384 4.18 30.40 -18.27
N SER A 385 4.69 30.26 -17.04
CA SER A 385 4.71 28.97 -16.32
C SER A 385 4.08 29.08 -14.94
N CYS A 386 2.78 28.75 -14.85
CA CYS A 386 2.04 28.76 -13.59
C CYS A 386 2.47 27.65 -12.61
N ASN A 387 3.00 26.54 -13.10
CA ASN A 387 3.37 25.37 -12.28
C ASN A 387 4.71 25.55 -11.54
N ARG A 388 5.66 26.29 -12.13
CA ARG A 388 7.01 26.52 -11.57
C ARG A 388 6.98 27.50 -10.38
N TYR A 389 7.85 27.28 -9.40
CA TYR A 389 8.07 28.23 -8.30
C TYR A 389 9.32 29.06 -8.59
N ASP A 390 9.17 30.39 -8.65
CA ASP A 390 10.30 31.30 -8.87
C ASP A 390 10.98 31.65 -7.54
N GLU A 391 12.06 30.92 -7.23
CA GLU A 391 12.87 31.16 -6.05
C GLU A 391 13.59 32.52 -6.11
N LYS A 392 13.98 33.00 -7.30
CA LYS A 392 14.73 34.26 -7.45
C LYS A 392 13.84 35.46 -7.15
N ALA A 393 12.63 35.50 -7.70
CA ALA A 393 11.66 36.56 -7.41
C ALA A 393 11.27 36.63 -5.92
N SER A 394 11.24 35.49 -5.22
CA SER A 394 10.96 35.43 -3.78
C SER A 394 12.15 35.88 -2.92
N ILE A 395 13.38 35.49 -3.30
CA ILE A 395 14.61 35.81 -2.55
C ILE A 395 15.04 37.27 -2.78
N GLU A 396 15.01 37.77 -4.03
CA GLU A 396 15.38 39.16 -4.36
C GLU A 396 14.48 40.19 -3.67
N ALA A 397 13.29 39.78 -3.22
CA ALA A 397 12.39 40.65 -2.51
C ALA A 397 12.82 41.00 -1.07
N ARG A 398 13.67 40.21 -0.36
CA ARG A 398 13.88 40.41 1.11
C ARG A 398 15.17 39.85 1.77
N ASP A 399 15.59 40.51 2.86
CA ASP A 399 16.76 40.17 3.74
C ASP A 399 16.60 38.89 4.60
N ALA A 400 17.71 38.37 5.14
CA ALA A 400 17.90 37.04 5.77
C ALA A 400 16.91 36.54 6.85
N GLN A 401 16.01 37.38 7.41
CA GLN A 401 14.84 36.96 8.21
C GLN A 401 13.77 36.23 7.37
N THR A 402 14.02 36.11 6.06
CA THR A 402 13.09 35.60 5.03
C THR A 402 13.13 34.08 4.83
N ARG A 403 14.17 33.35 5.25
CA ARG A 403 14.30 31.91 4.90
C ARG A 403 13.13 31.03 5.33
N SER A 404 12.61 31.21 6.56
CA SER A 404 11.44 30.46 7.04
C SER A 404 10.15 30.84 6.31
N ARG A 405 10.03 32.12 5.89
CA ARG A 405 8.91 32.60 5.08
C ARG A 405 9.00 32.09 3.64
N ALA A 406 10.19 32.11 3.03
CA ALA A 406 10.44 31.56 1.70
C ALA A 406 10.17 30.05 1.65
N SER A 407 10.59 29.29 2.68
CA SER A 407 10.26 27.86 2.76
C SER A 407 8.76 27.62 2.91
N LEU A 408 8.05 28.46 3.67
CA LEU A 408 6.59 28.37 3.82
C LEU A 408 5.87 28.76 2.53
N GLU A 409 6.28 29.83 1.86
CA GLU A 409 5.73 30.27 0.57
C GLU A 409 5.93 29.21 -0.51
N ARG A 410 7.13 28.62 -0.58
CA ARG A 410 7.44 27.48 -1.44
C ARG A 410 6.53 26.30 -1.13
N TYR A 411 6.41 25.91 0.15
CA TYR A 411 5.50 24.84 0.55
C TYR A 411 4.05 25.14 0.12
N LEU A 412 3.54 26.33 0.43
CA LEU A 412 2.19 26.75 0.05
C LEU A 412 1.99 26.72 -1.46
N HIS A 413 2.98 27.09 -2.29
CA HIS A 413 2.89 27.00 -3.75
C HIS A 413 2.59 25.57 -4.21
N TYR A 414 3.37 24.60 -3.75
CA TYR A 414 3.23 23.19 -4.15
C TYR A 414 2.01 22.52 -3.47
N TYR A 415 1.80 22.75 -2.17
CA TYR A 415 0.63 22.26 -1.44
C TYR A 415 -0.65 22.75 -2.07
N ASN A 416 -0.68 24.02 -2.49
CA ASN A 416 -1.86 24.58 -3.08
C ASN A 416 -2.25 23.90 -4.39
N ARG A 417 -1.28 23.48 -5.19
CA ARG A 417 -1.52 22.77 -6.44
C ARG A 417 -1.88 21.31 -6.19
N TRP A 418 -1.17 20.66 -5.29
CA TRP A 418 -1.46 19.29 -4.83
C TRP A 418 -2.92 19.15 -4.34
N ALA A 419 -3.32 19.99 -3.38
CA ALA A 419 -4.67 19.96 -2.80
C ALA A 419 -5.75 20.33 -3.84
N ASN A 420 -5.43 21.25 -4.76
CA ASN A 420 -6.34 21.62 -5.83
C ASN A 420 -6.60 20.46 -6.79
N HIS A 421 -5.57 19.72 -7.21
CA HIS A 421 -5.75 18.54 -8.06
C HIS A 421 -6.53 17.42 -7.36
N GLU A 422 -6.33 17.23 -6.05
CA GLU A 422 -7.13 16.29 -5.27
C GLU A 422 -8.61 16.68 -5.26
N GLN A 423 -8.92 17.94 -4.96
CA GLN A 423 -10.29 18.43 -4.95
C GLN A 423 -10.92 18.38 -6.35
N SER A 424 -10.19 18.81 -7.38
CA SER A 424 -10.66 18.75 -8.77
C SER A 424 -10.96 17.32 -9.21
N ALA A 425 -10.15 16.34 -8.81
CA ALA A 425 -10.40 14.93 -9.13
C ALA A 425 -11.72 14.44 -8.49
N LYS A 426 -11.98 14.80 -7.23
CA LYS A 426 -13.26 14.50 -6.55
C LYS A 426 -14.46 15.14 -7.26
N LEU A 427 -14.36 16.43 -7.60
CA LEU A 427 -15.43 17.15 -8.32
C LEU A 427 -15.68 16.58 -9.73
N SER A 428 -14.63 16.17 -10.45
CA SER A 428 -14.78 15.52 -11.75
C SER A 428 -15.56 14.20 -11.65
N MET A 429 -15.37 13.41 -10.59
CA MET A 429 -16.15 12.18 -10.37
C MET A 429 -17.64 12.46 -10.10
N GLU A 430 -17.95 13.48 -9.29
CA GLU A 430 -19.33 13.86 -8.99
C GLU A 430 -20.06 14.39 -10.22
N LEU A 431 -19.37 15.21 -11.02
CA LEU A 431 -19.91 15.71 -12.28
C LEU A 431 -20.23 14.54 -13.23
N HIS A 432 -19.35 13.54 -13.31
CA HIS A 432 -19.55 12.37 -14.14
C HIS A 432 -20.76 11.54 -13.75
N ALA A 433 -21.01 11.32 -12.46
CA ALA A 433 -22.22 10.64 -12.01
C ALA A 433 -23.51 11.38 -12.46
N LYS A 434 -23.44 12.71 -12.58
CA LYS A 434 -24.54 13.52 -13.15
C LYS A 434 -24.58 13.45 -14.67
N THR A 435 -23.42 13.40 -15.33
CA THR A 435 -23.31 13.28 -16.80
C THR A 435 -23.80 11.91 -17.28
N GLU A 436 -23.48 10.81 -16.61
CA GLU A 436 -23.97 9.45 -16.93
C GLU A 436 -25.51 9.42 -16.97
N LYS A 437 -26.18 10.00 -15.97
CA LYS A 437 -27.66 10.12 -15.96
C LYS A 437 -28.18 10.90 -17.16
N LYS A 438 -27.52 11.99 -17.54
CA LYS A 438 -27.87 12.77 -18.74
C LYS A 438 -27.61 11.98 -20.02
N MET A 439 -26.60 11.11 -20.06
CA MET A 439 -26.35 10.24 -21.21
C MET A 439 -27.43 9.17 -21.34
N GLU A 440 -27.93 8.61 -20.24
CA GLU A 440 -29.07 7.67 -20.25
C GLU A 440 -30.34 8.34 -20.79
N GLU A 441 -30.65 9.56 -20.34
CA GLU A 441 -31.76 10.36 -20.88
C GLU A 441 -31.56 10.69 -22.38
N MET A 442 -30.30 10.89 -22.79
CA MET A 442 -29.93 11.14 -24.18
C MET A 442 -30.03 9.91 -25.08
N GLN A 443 -29.78 8.70 -24.57
CA GLN A 443 -30.02 7.45 -25.30
C GLN A 443 -31.49 7.26 -25.66
N ILE A 444 -32.39 7.75 -24.80
CA ILE A 444 -33.83 7.65 -25.01
C ILE A 444 -34.32 8.69 -26.04
N THR A 445 -33.67 9.86 -26.07
CA THR A 445 -34.10 11.02 -26.87
C THR A 445 -33.33 11.22 -28.18
N SER A 446 -32.19 10.54 -28.37
CA SER A 446 -31.35 10.64 -29.57
C SER A 446 -31.06 9.25 -30.17
N ALA A 447 -30.66 9.20 -31.44
CA ALA A 447 -30.36 7.95 -32.16
C ALA A 447 -28.98 7.35 -31.82
N LEU A 448 -28.34 7.77 -30.72
CA LEU A 448 -27.01 7.29 -30.33
C LEU A 448 -27.09 5.93 -29.61
N THR A 449 -26.24 4.99 -30.01
CA THR A 449 -26.19 3.67 -29.37
C THR A 449 -25.45 3.71 -28.03
N TRP A 450 -25.69 2.71 -27.17
CA TRP A 450 -25.00 2.57 -25.87
C TRP A 450 -23.46 2.64 -25.99
N ILE A 451 -22.90 2.07 -27.06
CA ILE A 451 -21.45 2.10 -27.34
C ILE A 451 -20.97 3.53 -27.63
N GLN A 452 -21.80 4.35 -28.30
CA GLN A 452 -21.43 5.68 -28.73
C GLN A 452 -21.38 6.71 -27.61
N VAL A 453 -21.91 6.42 -26.41
CA VAL A 453 -21.83 7.33 -25.25
C VAL A 453 -20.69 6.97 -24.27
N GLN A 454 -20.09 5.78 -24.38
CA GLN A 454 -19.01 5.33 -23.48
C GLN A 454 -17.72 6.18 -23.58
N PHE A 455 -17.55 6.99 -24.62
CA PHE A 455 -16.37 7.85 -24.78
C PHE A 455 -16.26 8.89 -23.65
N MET A 456 -17.38 9.40 -23.13
CA MET A 456 -17.39 10.37 -22.04
C MET A 456 -16.89 9.76 -20.73
N LYS A 457 -17.33 8.53 -20.42
CA LYS A 457 -16.85 7.78 -19.27
C LYS A 457 -15.34 7.55 -19.33
N LYS A 458 -14.84 7.09 -20.48
CA LYS A 458 -13.40 6.92 -20.71
C LYS A 458 -12.64 8.24 -20.54
N ALA A 459 -13.17 9.35 -21.05
CA ALA A 459 -12.56 10.66 -20.92
C ALA A 459 -12.45 11.12 -19.45
N VAL A 460 -13.51 10.92 -18.66
CA VAL A 460 -13.49 11.22 -17.22
C VAL A 460 -12.50 10.34 -16.48
N ASP A 461 -12.48 9.03 -16.74
CA ASP A 461 -11.54 8.12 -16.08
C ASP A 461 -10.08 8.53 -16.37
N VAL A 462 -9.81 9.03 -17.58
CA VAL A 462 -8.51 9.57 -17.97
C VAL A 462 -8.22 10.88 -17.24
N VAL A 463 -9.16 11.84 -17.20
CA VAL A 463 -8.99 13.08 -16.43
C VAL A 463 -8.73 12.80 -14.95
N PHE A 464 -9.49 11.90 -14.33
CA PHE A 464 -9.29 11.49 -12.94
C PHE A 464 -7.88 10.94 -12.72
N ARG A 465 -7.45 9.96 -13.53
CA ARG A 465 -6.10 9.37 -13.45
C ARG A 465 -4.99 10.41 -13.65
N CYS A 466 -5.15 11.32 -14.60
CA CYS A 466 -4.15 12.35 -14.86
C CYS A 466 -4.13 13.43 -13.77
N ARG A 467 -5.28 13.79 -13.18
CA ARG A 467 -5.34 14.69 -12.01
C ARG A 467 -4.66 14.05 -10.79
N MET A 468 -4.85 12.75 -10.58
CA MET A 468 -4.13 12.01 -9.54
C MET A 468 -2.62 11.99 -9.81
N THR A 469 -2.20 11.77 -11.05
CA THR A 469 -0.78 11.84 -11.44
C THR A 469 -0.22 13.25 -11.21
N LEU A 470 -0.91 14.30 -11.68
CA LEU A 470 -0.54 15.71 -11.49
C LEU A 470 -0.46 16.10 -10.02
N LYS A 471 -1.39 15.62 -9.18
CA LYS A 471 -1.30 15.81 -7.72
C LYS A 471 0.09 15.39 -7.22
N TRP A 472 0.53 14.20 -7.60
CA TRP A 472 1.79 13.63 -7.13
C TRP A 472 3.04 14.19 -7.83
N THR A 473 2.92 14.74 -9.05
CA THR A 473 4.04 15.47 -9.67
C THR A 473 4.40 16.73 -8.87
N TYR A 474 3.44 17.41 -8.26
CA TYR A 474 3.71 18.56 -7.39
C TYR A 474 4.42 18.17 -6.09
N ALA A 475 4.06 17.04 -5.49
CA ALA A 475 4.78 16.50 -4.33
C ALA A 475 6.23 16.17 -4.68
N MET A 476 6.45 15.55 -5.85
CA MET A 476 7.80 15.26 -6.36
C MET A 476 8.60 16.54 -6.64
N ALA A 477 8.03 17.49 -7.37
CA ALA A 477 8.70 18.74 -7.74
C ALA A 477 9.14 19.59 -6.53
N TYR A 478 8.39 19.50 -5.41
CA TYR A 478 8.77 20.15 -4.15
C TYR A 478 10.09 19.59 -3.57
N TYR A 479 10.35 18.28 -3.73
CA TYR A 479 11.56 17.63 -3.21
C TYR A 479 12.68 17.49 -4.24
N LEU A 480 12.42 17.70 -5.52
CA LEU A 480 13.47 17.71 -6.54
C LEU A 480 14.45 18.88 -6.35
N ALA A 481 15.74 18.54 -6.40
CA ALA A 481 16.82 19.52 -6.44
C ALA A 481 16.79 20.34 -7.74
N PRO A 482 17.18 21.63 -7.70
CA PRO A 482 17.25 22.44 -8.91
C PRO A 482 18.29 21.90 -9.90
N GLY A 483 17.97 21.97 -11.19
CA GLY A 483 18.84 21.54 -12.28
C GLY A 483 18.05 21.14 -13.53
N ASN A 484 18.76 20.80 -14.61
CA ASN A 484 18.17 20.54 -15.94
C ASN A 484 17.08 19.45 -15.90
N GLN A 485 17.27 18.41 -15.07
CA GLN A 485 16.29 17.32 -14.96
C GLN A 485 14.96 17.79 -14.34
N LYS A 486 15.02 18.71 -13.37
CA LYS A 486 13.82 19.33 -12.79
C LYS A 486 13.11 20.22 -13.80
N GLU A 487 13.86 20.99 -14.60
CA GLU A 487 13.27 21.85 -15.63
C GLU A 487 12.49 21.04 -16.67
N LEU A 488 13.10 19.96 -17.19
CA LEU A 488 12.47 19.03 -18.13
C LEU A 488 11.22 18.36 -17.52
N PHE A 489 11.30 17.94 -16.26
CA PHE A 489 10.15 17.40 -15.52
C PHE A 489 9.00 18.42 -15.43
N GLU A 490 9.31 19.67 -15.11
CA GLU A 490 8.30 20.74 -15.00
C GLU A 490 7.72 21.14 -16.37
N ASP A 491 8.46 20.99 -17.47
CA ASP A 491 7.93 21.17 -18.83
C ASP A 491 6.94 20.06 -19.19
N ASN A 492 7.28 18.79 -18.90
CA ASN A 492 6.37 17.65 -19.07
C ASN A 492 5.11 17.80 -18.20
N GLN A 493 5.27 18.27 -16.95
CA GLN A 493 4.16 18.56 -16.05
C GLN A 493 3.23 19.63 -16.62
N ARG A 494 3.78 20.74 -17.13
CA ARG A 494 2.99 21.84 -17.74
C ARG A 494 2.20 21.35 -18.94
N ASP A 495 2.81 20.53 -19.80
CA ASP A 495 2.15 19.97 -20.98
C ASP A 495 1.00 19.04 -20.62
N LEU A 496 1.20 18.19 -19.61
CA LEU A 496 0.14 17.32 -19.09
C LEU A 496 -0.99 18.14 -18.45
N GLU A 497 -0.67 19.12 -17.61
CA GLU A 497 -1.67 19.96 -16.94
C GLU A 497 -2.54 20.70 -17.95
N ARG A 498 -1.94 21.35 -18.96
CA ARG A 498 -2.68 22.00 -20.05
C ARG A 498 -3.62 21.03 -20.76
N ALA A 499 -3.12 19.87 -21.15
CA ALA A 499 -3.92 18.87 -21.86
C ALA A 499 -5.12 18.40 -21.02
N VAL A 500 -4.92 18.20 -19.71
CA VAL A 500 -5.97 17.79 -18.77
C VAL A 500 -7.03 18.86 -18.60
N GLU A 501 -6.65 20.14 -18.47
CA GLU A 501 -7.63 21.22 -18.33
C GLU A 501 -8.44 21.43 -19.62
N GLU A 502 -7.81 21.34 -20.80
CA GLU A 502 -8.51 21.40 -22.09
C GLU A 502 -9.53 20.25 -22.24
N LEU A 503 -9.17 19.03 -21.82
CA LEU A 503 -10.11 17.90 -21.82
C LEU A 503 -11.23 18.07 -20.78
N SER A 504 -10.89 18.59 -19.58
CA SER A 504 -11.87 18.86 -18.52
C SER A 504 -12.90 19.89 -18.96
N GLU A 505 -12.48 20.93 -19.67
CA GLU A 505 -13.36 21.95 -20.24
C GLU A 505 -14.31 21.35 -21.28
N LEU A 506 -13.82 20.49 -22.18
CA LEU A 506 -14.66 19.79 -23.15
C LEU A 506 -15.71 18.88 -22.48
N ILE A 507 -15.36 18.24 -21.36
CA ILE A 507 -16.28 17.38 -20.59
C ILE A 507 -17.32 18.21 -19.81
N GLU A 508 -16.93 19.39 -19.34
CA GLU A 508 -17.81 20.32 -18.61
C GLU A 508 -18.72 21.16 -19.53
N ALA A 509 -18.43 21.18 -20.84
CA ALA A 509 -19.23 21.88 -21.83
C ALA A 509 -20.68 21.34 -21.89
N PRO A 510 -21.67 22.22 -22.14
CA PRO A 510 -23.05 21.80 -22.28
C PRO A 510 -23.20 20.85 -23.47
N ILE A 511 -23.97 19.77 -23.27
CA ILE A 511 -24.22 18.78 -24.30
C ILE A 511 -25.41 19.24 -25.15
N ASP A 512 -25.14 19.60 -26.39
CA ASP A 512 -26.14 20.02 -27.38
C ASP A 512 -26.28 18.93 -28.47
N PRO A 513 -27.50 18.43 -28.75
CA PRO A 513 -27.75 17.43 -29.80
C PRO A 513 -27.17 17.77 -31.17
N GLU A 514 -27.07 19.05 -31.55
CA GLU A 514 -26.55 19.45 -32.87
C GLU A 514 -25.02 19.33 -32.95
N THR A 515 -24.32 19.51 -31.84
CA THR A 515 -22.84 19.53 -31.81
C THR A 515 -22.22 18.22 -31.33
N ILE A 516 -23.04 17.26 -30.88
CA ILE A 516 -22.61 16.03 -30.21
C ILE A 516 -21.61 15.19 -31.00
N MET A 517 -21.76 15.10 -32.33
CA MET A 517 -20.83 14.34 -33.18
C MET A 517 -19.44 15.00 -33.18
N SER A 518 -19.40 16.33 -33.28
CA SER A 518 -18.14 17.09 -33.23
C SER A 518 -17.51 17.04 -31.84
N LEU A 519 -18.33 17.10 -30.78
CA LEU A 519 -17.88 16.99 -29.40
C LEU A 519 -17.28 15.61 -29.14
N ARG A 520 -17.92 14.55 -29.62
CA ARG A 520 -17.42 13.18 -29.52
C ARG A 520 -16.05 13.02 -30.14
N GLN A 521 -15.85 13.52 -31.35
CA GLN A 521 -14.54 13.46 -32.02
C GLN A 521 -13.48 14.20 -31.19
N LYS A 522 -13.75 15.46 -30.83
CA LYS A 522 -12.83 16.30 -30.04
C LYS A 522 -12.47 15.67 -28.70
N VAL A 523 -13.46 15.17 -27.95
CA VAL A 523 -13.23 14.53 -26.64
C VAL A 523 -12.42 13.25 -26.82
N THR A 524 -12.69 12.44 -27.85
CA THR A 524 -11.97 11.19 -28.10
C THR A 524 -10.50 11.46 -28.43
N ASP A 525 -10.24 12.36 -29.39
CA ASP A 525 -8.88 12.73 -29.80
C ASP A 525 -8.09 13.31 -28.62
N LYS A 526 -8.75 14.18 -27.85
CA LYS A 526 -8.11 14.80 -26.69
C LYS A 526 -7.89 13.83 -25.55
N THR A 527 -8.77 12.86 -25.36
CA THR A 527 -8.59 11.77 -24.39
C THR A 527 -7.35 10.95 -24.71
N VAL A 528 -7.13 10.60 -25.99
CA VAL A 528 -5.92 9.88 -26.42
C VAL A 528 -4.67 10.73 -26.19
N TYR A 529 -4.72 12.02 -26.55
CA TYR A 529 -3.60 12.94 -26.33
C TYR A 529 -3.23 13.09 -24.85
N VAL A 530 -4.21 13.30 -23.98
CA VAL A 530 -4.01 13.39 -22.52
C VAL A 530 -3.43 12.11 -21.96
N GLN A 531 -3.95 10.95 -22.38
CA GLN A 531 -3.42 9.66 -21.98
C GLN A 531 -1.94 9.51 -22.38
N LYS A 532 -1.58 9.86 -23.62
CA LYS A 532 -0.19 9.82 -24.10
C LYS A 532 0.72 10.76 -23.31
N ARG A 533 0.28 11.97 -22.98
CA ARG A 533 1.06 12.90 -22.13
C ARG A 533 1.27 12.37 -20.72
N ASN A 534 0.26 11.70 -20.17
CA ASN A 534 0.39 11.06 -18.87
C ASN A 534 1.38 9.89 -18.91
N GLU A 535 1.35 9.09 -19.97
CA GLU A 535 2.31 8.00 -20.20
C GLU A 535 3.73 8.52 -20.31
N ILE A 536 3.98 9.59 -21.10
CA ILE A 536 5.29 10.24 -21.19
C ILE A 536 5.79 10.69 -19.81
N MET A 537 4.93 11.33 -19.01
CA MET A 537 5.25 11.76 -17.65
C MET A 537 5.70 10.59 -16.76
N LEU A 538 4.95 9.48 -16.80
CA LEU A 538 5.22 8.29 -16.00
C LEU A 538 6.47 7.54 -16.48
N GLU A 539 6.65 7.38 -17.79
CA GLU A 539 7.78 6.67 -18.39
C GLU A 539 9.09 7.42 -18.22
N ASP A 540 9.12 8.73 -18.49
CA ASP A 540 10.32 9.55 -18.26
C ASP A 540 10.73 9.49 -16.79
N THR A 541 9.75 9.62 -15.87
CA THR A 541 10.06 9.55 -14.44
C THR A 541 10.60 8.19 -14.03
N ALA A 542 9.98 7.10 -14.49
CA ALA A 542 10.42 5.74 -14.21
C ALA A 542 11.83 5.45 -14.77
N LYS A 543 12.11 5.84 -16.02
CA LYS A 543 13.45 5.75 -16.62
C LYS A 543 14.47 6.53 -15.80
N GLY A 544 14.11 7.74 -15.34
CA GLY A 544 14.99 8.54 -14.50
C GLY A 544 15.33 7.91 -13.16
N TYR A 545 14.46 7.07 -12.58
CA TYR A 545 14.82 6.29 -11.38
C TYR A 545 15.81 5.17 -11.70
N LEU A 546 15.63 4.45 -12.81
CA LEU A 546 16.54 3.39 -13.25
C LEU A 546 17.93 3.95 -13.60
N GLU A 547 17.98 5.13 -14.17
CA GLU A 547 19.21 5.84 -14.57
C GLU A 547 19.85 6.62 -13.41
N GLY A 548 19.20 6.74 -12.26
CA GLY A 548 19.69 7.56 -11.14
C GLY A 548 19.75 9.07 -11.44
N ARG A 549 18.90 9.57 -12.34
CA ARG A 549 18.88 11.00 -12.76
C ARG A 549 18.33 11.93 -11.70
N TRP A 550 17.43 11.45 -10.84
CA TRP A 550 16.72 12.28 -9.88
C TRP A 550 17.58 12.59 -8.66
N ARG A 551 17.71 13.88 -8.35
CA ARG A 551 18.39 14.38 -7.14
C ARG A 551 17.38 15.09 -6.25
N TRP A 552 17.52 14.92 -4.95
CA TRP A 552 16.60 15.45 -3.95
C TRP A 552 17.23 16.63 -3.20
N ASN A 553 16.42 17.59 -2.77
CA ASN A 553 16.86 18.74 -1.98
C ASN A 553 16.98 18.46 -0.47
N THR A 554 16.70 17.22 -0.06
CA THR A 554 16.71 16.73 1.30
C THR A 554 17.11 15.25 1.26
N HIS A 555 17.48 14.69 2.42
CA HIS A 555 17.69 13.25 2.59
C HIS A 555 16.42 12.47 2.27
N VAL A 556 16.54 11.39 1.48
CA VAL A 556 15.43 10.53 1.06
C VAL A 556 15.85 9.08 1.24
N GLU A 557 15.14 8.36 2.12
CA GLU A 557 15.40 6.95 2.43
C GLU A 557 15.63 6.12 1.15
N GLY A 558 16.82 5.52 1.04
CA GLY A 558 17.23 4.65 -0.06
C GLY A 558 17.95 5.33 -1.23
N PHE A 559 18.06 6.67 -1.26
CA PHE A 559 18.78 7.41 -2.31
C PHE A 559 20.10 8.02 -1.84
N ASP A 560 20.34 8.04 -0.54
CA ASP A 560 21.60 8.50 0.03
C ASP A 560 22.65 7.38 -0.07
N THR A 561 23.77 7.66 -0.72
CA THR A 561 24.94 6.77 -0.72
C THR A 561 25.68 6.96 0.61
N ASP A 562 25.88 5.86 1.36
CA ASP A 562 26.81 5.81 2.49
C ASP A 562 28.23 6.30 2.11
#